data_AF-A0A679KHK7-F1
#
_entry.id   AF-A0A679KHK7-F1
#
_cell.length_a   1.000
_cell.length_b   1.000
_cell.length_c   1.000
_cell.angle_alpha   90.00
_cell.angle_beta   90.00
_cell.angle_gamma   90.00
#
_symmetry.space_group_name_H-M   'P 1'
#
loop_
_entity.id
_entity.type
_entity.pdbx_description
1 polymer ?
#
loop_
_entity_poly.entity_id
_entity_poly.type
_entity_poly.pdbx_seq_one_letter_code
_entity_poly.pdbx_strand_id
1 'polypeptide(L)'
;MSRYEFEEPGVSLAIGWDASMATFYLQVWSEALQTVDMDEEERASPQICLGDVYGQHPELDAVLAIASRHVRAFPATLAQTLRADQIAAPPQPQPANHEDIARLMYALMNTMDRTRPVMSELERLSHSAKA
;
A
#
# COMPACT_ATOMS: atom_id res chain seq x y z
N MET A 1 -10.29 1.60 -6.16
CA MET A 1 -10.53 1.18 -4.77
C MET A 1 -11.87 0.51 -4.71
N SER A 2 -11.95 -0.72 -4.19
CA SER A 2 -13.22 -1.36 -3.87
C SER A 2 -13.59 -1.11 -2.41
N ARG A 3 -14.90 -1.10 -2.11
CA ARG A 3 -15.43 -0.88 -0.77
C ARG A 3 -16.74 -1.63 -0.60
N TYR A 4 -16.81 -2.44 0.44
CA TYR A 4 -18.01 -3.17 0.85
C TYR A 4 -18.34 -2.79 2.28
N GLU A 5 -19.60 -2.44 2.50
CA GLU A 5 -20.09 -1.99 3.79
C GLU A 5 -21.12 -2.98 4.35
N PHE A 6 -21.05 -3.19 5.67
CA PHE A 6 -21.92 -4.09 6.40
C PHE A 6 -22.36 -3.39 7.68
N GLU A 7 -23.66 -3.49 7.98
CA GLU A 7 -24.27 -2.87 9.16
C GLU A 7 -25.04 -3.92 9.96
N GLU A 8 -24.77 -3.95 11.26
CA GLU A 8 -25.54 -4.67 12.28
C GLU A 8 -25.84 -3.72 13.45
N PRO A 9 -26.83 -4.01 14.32
CA PRO A 9 -27.14 -3.14 15.45
C PRO A 9 -25.90 -2.86 16.33
N GLY A 10 -25.51 -1.59 16.42
CA GLY A 10 -24.37 -1.13 17.22
C GLY A 10 -23.00 -1.36 16.58
N VAL A 11 -22.93 -1.82 15.33
CA VAL A 11 -21.66 -2.03 14.61
C VAL A 11 -21.81 -1.78 13.10
N SER A 12 -20.91 -1.00 12.54
CA SER A 12 -20.74 -0.87 11.09
C SER A 12 -19.31 -1.20 10.69
N LEU A 13 -19.15 -1.71 9.48
CA LEU A 13 -17.89 -2.22 8.99
C LEU A 13 -17.72 -1.87 7.52
N ALA A 14 -16.51 -1.48 7.15
CA ALA A 14 -16.11 -1.31 5.75
C ALA A 14 -14.82 -2.07 5.45
N ILE A 15 -14.80 -2.82 4.36
CA ILE A 15 -13.70 -3.67 3.94
C ILE A 15 -13.48 -3.56 2.42
N GLY A 16 -12.24 -3.60 1.96
CA GLY A 16 -11.97 -3.46 0.53
C GLY A 16 -10.51 -3.66 0.12
N TRP A 17 -10.25 -3.46 -1.17
CA TRP A 17 -8.92 -3.42 -1.76
C TRP A 17 -8.56 -2.01 -2.23
N ASP A 18 -7.39 -1.54 -1.80
CA ASP A 18 -6.76 -0.31 -2.28
C ASP A 18 -5.59 -0.63 -3.21
N ALA A 19 -5.81 -0.43 -4.51
CA ALA A 19 -4.80 -0.64 -5.55
C ALA A 19 -3.65 0.38 -5.52
N SER A 20 -3.89 1.59 -4.99
CA SER A 20 -2.85 2.63 -4.88
C SER A 20 -1.83 2.26 -3.82
N MET A 21 -2.30 1.63 -2.74
CA MET A 21 -1.48 1.21 -1.60
C MET A 21 -1.06 -0.25 -1.69
N ALA A 22 -1.65 -1.02 -2.62
CA ALA A 22 -1.43 -2.46 -2.78
C ALA A 22 -1.83 -3.27 -1.54
N THR A 23 -2.88 -2.84 -0.83
CA THR A 23 -3.30 -3.42 0.45
C THR A 23 -4.80 -3.60 0.53
N PHE A 24 -5.24 -4.59 1.30
CA PHE A 24 -6.61 -4.65 1.80
C PHE A 24 -6.79 -3.64 2.93
N TYR A 25 -8.01 -3.27 3.26
CA TYR A 25 -8.29 -2.44 4.43
C TYR A 25 -9.53 -2.92 5.17
N LEU A 26 -9.58 -2.59 6.46
CA LEU A 26 -10.76 -2.78 7.31
C LEU A 26 -10.92 -1.60 8.25
N GLN A 27 -12.15 -1.10 8.30
CA GLN A 27 -12.63 -0.09 9.24
C GLN A 27 -13.84 -0.66 9.97
N VAL A 28 -13.86 -0.55 11.30
CA VAL A 28 -14.98 -0.98 12.14
C VAL A 28 -15.37 0.17 13.05
N TRP A 29 -16.64 0.55 13.01
CA TRP A 29 -17.27 1.40 14.02
C TRP A 29 -18.12 0.51 14.90
N SER A 30 -17.93 0.57 16.21
CA SER A 30 -18.61 -0.30 17.16
C SER A 30 -18.95 0.48 18.41
N GLU A 31 -20.24 0.62 18.71
CA GLU A 31 -20.72 1.26 19.94
C GLU A 31 -20.16 0.57 21.18
N ALA A 32 -19.96 -0.76 21.13
CA ALA A 32 -19.36 -1.52 22.22
C ALA A 32 -17.88 -1.18 22.52
N LEU A 33 -17.20 -0.50 21.59
CA LEU A 33 -15.82 -0.03 21.75
C LEU A 33 -15.76 1.45 22.15
N GLN A 34 -16.90 2.15 22.17
CA GLN A 34 -16.94 3.54 22.54
C GLN A 34 -16.90 3.69 24.06
N THR A 35 -16.14 4.67 24.55
CA THR A 35 -16.07 5.03 25.96
C THR A 35 -16.83 6.33 26.25
N VAL A 36 -17.11 6.56 27.53
CA VAL A 36 -17.76 7.80 27.99
C VAL A 36 -16.89 9.04 27.76
N ASP A 37 -15.57 8.86 27.74
CA ASP A 37 -14.61 9.95 27.57
C ASP A 37 -14.38 10.34 26.10
N MET A 38 -14.83 9.51 25.16
CA MET A 38 -14.68 9.82 23.75
C MET A 38 -15.49 11.06 23.37
N ASP A 39 -14.95 11.90 22.49
CA ASP A 39 -15.70 13.01 21.91
C ASP A 39 -16.52 12.58 20.68
N GLU A 40 -17.21 13.52 20.04
CA GLU A 40 -18.03 13.23 18.86
C GLU A 40 -17.19 12.86 17.62
N GLU A 41 -16.00 13.44 17.49
CA GLU A 41 -15.07 13.18 16.37
C GLU A 41 -14.46 11.78 16.49
N GLU A 42 -14.08 11.38 17.70
CA GLU A 42 -13.58 10.05 18.01
C GLU A 42 -14.64 8.97 17.83
N ARG A 43 -15.91 9.26 18.17
CA ARG A 43 -17.03 8.34 17.91
C ARG A 43 -17.36 8.21 16.42
N ALA A 44 -17.20 9.28 15.65
CA ALA A 44 -17.39 9.28 14.20
C ALA A 44 -16.26 8.55 13.44
N SER A 45 -15.10 8.38 14.08
CA SER A 45 -13.95 7.65 13.53
C SER A 45 -14.09 6.13 13.74
N PRO A 46 -13.52 5.28 12.86
CA PRO A 46 -13.52 3.84 13.10
C PRO A 46 -12.69 3.50 14.33
N GLN A 47 -13.24 2.69 15.25
CA GLN A 47 -12.54 2.22 16.44
C GLN A 47 -11.50 1.13 16.12
N ILE A 48 -11.66 0.43 15.00
CA ILE A 48 -10.63 -0.48 14.47
C ILE A 48 -10.29 -0.07 13.05
N CYS A 49 -9.02 0.24 12.82
CA CYS A 49 -8.41 0.41 11.51
C CYS A 49 -7.25 -0.58 11.41
N LEU A 50 -7.31 -1.56 10.51
CA LEU A 50 -6.25 -2.56 10.39
C LEU A 50 -5.23 -2.22 9.32
N GLY A 51 -4.06 -1.78 9.77
CA GLY A 51 -2.88 -1.55 8.94
C GLY A 51 -2.12 -0.29 9.31
N ASP A 52 -1.43 0.33 8.35
CA ASP A 52 -0.72 1.62 8.54
C ASP A 52 -1.67 2.77 9.00
N VAL A 53 -1.19 4.02 9.11
CA VAL A 53 -1.98 5.22 9.44
C VAL A 53 -3.37 5.30 8.75
N TYR A 54 -3.56 4.63 7.61
CA TYR A 54 -4.81 4.55 6.84
C TYR A 54 -5.58 3.21 6.94
N GLY A 55 -5.13 2.26 7.77
CA GLY A 55 -5.80 0.96 7.94
C GLY A 55 -5.58 -0.02 6.78
N GLN A 56 -4.34 -0.19 6.33
CA GLN A 56 -3.86 -1.07 5.25
C GLN A 56 -3.21 -2.43 5.68
N HIS A 57 -3.73 -3.58 5.24
CA HIS A 57 -3.17 -4.91 5.51
C HIS A 57 -2.81 -5.69 4.22
N PRO A 58 -1.64 -6.34 4.12
CA PRO A 58 -1.24 -7.08 2.91
C PRO A 58 -1.98 -8.41 2.74
N GLU A 59 -2.44 -9.02 3.84
CA GLU A 59 -3.07 -10.34 3.84
C GLU A 59 -4.58 -10.25 4.03
N LEU A 60 -5.35 -10.73 3.05
CA LEU A 60 -6.82 -10.74 3.09
C LEU A 60 -7.38 -11.58 4.24
N ASP A 61 -6.79 -12.74 4.52
CA ASP A 61 -7.35 -13.70 5.48
C ASP A 61 -7.35 -13.14 6.91
N ALA A 62 -6.33 -12.34 7.27
CA ALA A 62 -6.26 -11.64 8.54
C ALA A 62 -7.35 -10.58 8.68
N VAL A 63 -7.61 -9.82 7.61
CA VAL A 63 -8.66 -8.80 7.55
C VAL A 63 -10.03 -9.44 7.73
N LEU A 64 -10.30 -10.55 7.01
CA LEU A 64 -11.56 -11.29 7.12
C LEU A 64 -11.77 -11.90 8.51
N ALA A 65 -10.71 -12.46 9.11
CA ALA A 65 -10.79 -13.06 10.44
C ALA A 65 -11.20 -12.04 11.51
N ILE A 66 -10.75 -10.79 11.39
CA ILE A 66 -11.14 -9.72 12.32
C ILE A 66 -12.54 -9.22 11.99
N ALA A 67 -12.82 -8.98 10.71
CA ALA A 67 -14.14 -8.57 10.24
C ALA A 67 -15.25 -9.50 10.78
N SER A 68 -15.06 -10.82 10.69
CA SER A 68 -16.01 -11.85 11.15
C SER A 68 -16.30 -11.87 12.65
N ARG A 69 -15.50 -11.17 13.47
CA ARG A 69 -15.75 -11.04 14.92
C ARG A 69 -16.78 -9.96 15.24
N HIS A 70 -16.97 -9.02 14.31
CA HIS A 70 -17.78 -7.82 14.51
C HIS A 70 -19.14 -7.92 13.82
N VAL A 71 -19.17 -8.44 12.59
CA VAL A 71 -20.41 -8.66 11.84
C VAL A 71 -20.57 -10.17 11.63
N ARG A 72 -21.75 -10.71 11.94
CA ARG A 72 -22.05 -12.14 11.79
C ARG A 72 -22.50 -12.49 10.38
N ALA A 73 -23.21 -11.57 9.72
CA ALA A 73 -23.75 -11.76 8.39
C ALA A 73 -22.71 -11.45 7.29
N PHE A 74 -21.61 -12.21 7.23
CA PHE A 74 -20.67 -12.12 6.11
C PHE A 74 -21.14 -12.94 4.91
N PRO A 75 -21.15 -12.37 3.69
CA PRO A 75 -21.31 -13.15 2.49
C PRO A 75 -20.14 -14.14 2.39
N ALA A 76 -20.45 -15.43 2.23
CA ALA A 76 -19.43 -16.48 2.04
C ALA A 76 -18.55 -16.23 0.79
N THR A 77 -19.03 -15.42 -0.14
CA THR A 77 -18.34 -15.04 -1.38
C THR A 77 -17.42 -13.83 -1.23
N LEU A 78 -17.44 -13.09 -0.11
CA LEU A 78 -16.69 -11.84 0.03
C LEU A 78 -15.17 -12.02 -0.20
N ALA A 79 -14.60 -13.11 0.31
CA ALA A 79 -13.20 -13.43 0.09
C ALA A 79 -12.86 -13.58 -1.40
N GLN A 80 -13.75 -14.19 -2.17
CA GLN A 80 -13.58 -14.39 -3.61
C GLN A 80 -13.71 -13.05 -4.34
N THR A 81 -14.68 -12.23 -3.94
CA THR A 81 -14.87 -10.87 -4.47
C THR A 81 -13.64 -10.00 -4.26
N LEU A 82 -13.10 -9.95 -3.04
CA LEU A 82 -11.91 -9.13 -2.72
C LEU A 82 -10.66 -9.60 -3.45
N ARG A 83 -10.49 -10.91 -3.67
CA ARG A 83 -9.41 -11.43 -4.54
C ARG A 83 -9.62 -11.05 -6.00
N ALA A 84 -10.86 -11.07 -6.48
CA ALA A 84 -11.18 -10.63 -7.84
C ALA A 84 -10.87 -9.13 -8.01
N ASP A 85 -11.17 -8.29 -7.02
CA ASP A 85 -10.84 -6.87 -7.03
C ASP A 85 -9.32 -6.64 -7.08
N GLN A 86 -8.55 -7.40 -6.30
CA GLN A 86 -7.09 -7.35 -6.33
C GLN A 86 -6.53 -7.70 -7.71
N ILE A 87 -7.13 -8.68 -8.40
CA ILE A 87 -6.72 -9.07 -9.75
C ILE A 87 -7.13 -8.03 -10.78
N ALA A 88 -8.35 -7.47 -10.66
CA ALA A 88 -8.88 -6.48 -11.60
C ALA A 88 -8.19 -5.12 -11.47
N ALA A 89 -7.72 -4.78 -10.27
CA ALA A 89 -6.98 -3.57 -9.96
C ALA A 89 -5.65 -3.94 -9.29
N PRO A 90 -4.67 -4.46 -10.05
CA PRO A 90 -3.38 -4.83 -9.48
C PRO A 90 -2.69 -3.61 -8.87
N PRO A 91 -1.77 -3.83 -7.91
CA PRO A 91 -0.95 -2.78 -7.31
C PRO A 91 -0.44 -1.79 -8.36
N GLN A 92 -0.81 -0.51 -8.22
CA GLN A 92 -0.18 0.50 -9.04
C GLN A 92 1.27 0.66 -8.58
N PRO A 93 2.23 0.82 -9.49
CA PRO A 93 3.59 1.16 -9.10
C PRO A 93 3.51 2.44 -8.27
N GLN A 94 3.96 2.38 -7.01
CA GLN A 94 4.03 3.56 -6.18
C GLN A 94 4.87 4.61 -6.92
N PRO A 95 4.42 5.88 -7.03
CA PRO A 95 5.28 6.92 -7.55
C PRO A 95 6.53 6.93 -6.68
N ALA A 96 7.69 6.75 -7.29
CA ALA A 96 8.95 6.67 -6.57
C ALA A 96 9.02 7.82 -5.56
N ASN A 97 9.11 7.45 -4.29
CA ASN A 97 9.37 8.31 -3.16
C ASN A 97 10.53 9.24 -3.56
N HIS A 98 10.44 10.54 -3.20
CA HIS A 98 11.44 11.53 -3.64
C HIS A 98 12.88 11.11 -3.29
N GLU A 99 13.06 10.37 -2.20
CA GLU A 99 14.34 9.76 -1.84
C GLU A 99 14.81 8.66 -2.79
N ASP A 100 13.90 7.81 -3.28
CA ASP A 100 14.24 6.78 -4.24
C ASP A 100 14.53 7.38 -5.62
N ILE A 101 13.81 8.44 -6.02
CA ILE A 101 14.16 9.23 -7.21
C ILE A 101 15.54 9.87 -7.03
N ALA A 102 15.82 10.48 -5.88
CA ALA A 102 17.12 11.10 -5.60
C ALA A 102 18.26 10.08 -5.58
N ARG A 103 18.05 8.89 -5.01
CA ARG A 103 19.03 7.78 -5.04
C ARG A 103 19.23 7.24 -6.44
N LEU A 104 18.16 7.10 -7.24
CA LEU A 104 18.26 6.66 -8.63
C LEU A 104 19.03 7.69 -9.47
N MET A 105 18.71 8.98 -9.32
CA MET A 105 19.43 10.07 -10.00
C MET A 105 20.89 10.12 -9.58
N TYR A 106 21.20 9.96 -8.30
CA TYR A 106 22.57 9.90 -7.80
C TYR A 106 23.35 8.70 -8.35
N ALA A 107 22.72 7.52 -8.43
CA ALA A 107 23.33 6.32 -9.01
C ALA A 107 23.58 6.46 -10.52
N LEU A 108 22.65 7.08 -11.25
CA LEU A 108 22.79 7.39 -12.68
C LEU A 108 23.90 8.42 -12.93
N MET A 109 23.98 9.47 -12.12
CA MET A 109 25.06 10.47 -12.22
C MET A 109 26.44 9.86 -11.92
N ASN A 110 26.55 9.01 -10.90
CA ASN A 110 27.82 8.35 -10.56
C ASN A 110 28.27 7.31 -11.60
N THR A 111 27.33 6.66 -12.30
CA THR A 111 27.67 5.73 -13.38
C THR A 111 28.11 6.46 -14.66
N MET A 112 27.52 7.64 -14.94
CA MET A 112 27.96 8.52 -16.03
C MET A 112 29.32 9.19 -15.78
N ASP A 113 29.69 9.44 -14.53
CA ASP A 113 30.99 10.03 -14.19
C ASP A 113 32.13 8.99 -14.30
N ARG A 114 31.84 7.72 -14.00
CA ARG A 114 32.80 6.60 -14.13
C ARG A 114 33.07 6.14 -15.56
N THR A 115 32.24 6.49 -16.54
CA THR A 115 32.50 6.19 -17.95
C THR A 115 33.40 7.22 -18.64
N ARG A 116 33.79 8.30 -17.94
CA ARG A 116 34.65 9.36 -18.52
C ARG A 116 36.15 9.08 -18.66
N PRO A 117 36.84 8.12 -18.00
CA PRO A 117 38.28 7.98 -18.25
C PRO A 117 38.61 7.01 -19.38
N VAL A 118 37.65 6.32 -20.00
CA VAL A 118 37.96 5.33 -21.06
C VAL A 118 38.21 5.98 -22.43
N MET A 119 37.68 7.20 -22.67
CA MET A 119 37.92 7.92 -23.93
C MET A 119 39.36 8.47 -24.04
N SER A 120 40.06 8.71 -22.91
CA SER A 120 41.45 9.22 -22.93
C SER A 120 42.51 8.13 -23.16
N GLU A 121 42.25 6.86 -22.83
CA GLU A 121 43.21 5.78 -23.10
C GLU A 121 43.15 5.26 -24.55
N LEU A 122 41.98 5.30 -25.18
CA LEU A 122 41.83 4.94 -26.60
C LEU A 122 42.49 5.93 -27.55
N GLU A 123 42.53 7.24 -27.22
CA GLU A 123 43.30 8.22 -27.99
C GLU A 123 44.82 8.10 -27.78
N ARG A 124 45.27 7.71 -26.58
CA ARG A 124 46.70 7.50 -26.30
C ARG A 124 47.27 6.24 -26.97
N LEU A 125 46.47 5.18 -27.11
CA LEU A 125 46.88 3.95 -27.81
C LEU A 125 46.92 4.13 -29.33
N SER A 126 46.18 5.08 -29.90
CA SER A 126 46.19 5.42 -31.33
C SER A 126 47.48 6.12 -31.79
N HIS A 127 48.14 6.89 -30.93
CA HIS A 127 49.36 7.63 -31.27
C HIS A 127 50.68 6.87 -31.03
N SER A 128 50.65 5.71 -30.35
CA SER A 128 51.84 4.90 -30.08
C SER A 128 52.11 3.80 -31.11
N ALA A 129 51.38 3.79 -32.25
CA ALA A 129 51.55 2.83 -33.34
C ALA A 129 52.23 3.43 -34.60
N LYS A 130 52.87 4.61 -34.46
CA LYS A 130 53.76 5.19 -35.49
C LYS A 130 55.05 5.69 -34.83
N ALA A 131 55.96 4.78 -34.55
CA ALA A 131 57.39 5.06 -34.38
C ALA A 131 58.18 3.91 -35.01
#